data_AF-A0A9C7SDQ3-F1
#
_entry.id   AF-A0A9C7SDQ3-F1
#
_cell.length_a   1.000
_cell.length_b   1.000
_cell.length_c   1.000
_cell.angle_alpha   90.00
_cell.angle_beta   90.00
_cell.angle_gamma   90.00
#
_symmetry.space_group_name_H-M   'P 1'
#
loop_
_entity.id
_entity.type
_entity.pdbx_description
1 polymer ?
#
loop_
_entity_poly.entity_id
_entity_poly.type
_entity_poly.pdbx_seq_one_letter_code
_entity_poly.pdbx_strand_id
1 'polypeptide(L)'
;KGAPEIVLARCNRIWRDGHIVELSEAERNEILRANEEMAADALRVLGIAYKELPPYATDFGEDVVEKGLVFLGLMAMIDPPRDEVRDALRLCEQAGVKVAMVTGDHKLTAVAIAKELGMLKEGSLTLTGPELDRLSDEEFDRIVEDVAVYARVSPEHKMRIVEALKKKGHIVAMTGDGVNDAPALKRADMGVAMGITGTEVTKEASDMVLADDNFATIVAAIEEGRSIYDNIKKYLSYLLSCNVGEILIMFVASLMGLPLPLVTLQILWVNLTTDGLPAIALGVDPPEPDIMLRPPRDPEESVFTLPVKLLIAVVSILMTMGTVPVFASFVSREGLVKAQTMAFTMVTMFEMFNAFNCRSERHSIFEVGPFANRWLVLAVLSSILLQAAVIYIPFLQSIFGTAALSLADWLLITAISSSALIVVELGKWLVSRLKRF
;
A
#
# COMPACT_ATOMS: atom_id res chain seq x y z
N LYS A 1 -34.01 28.72 -4.75
CA LYS A 1 -33.33 28.03 -3.62
C LYS A 1 -31.82 28.12 -3.83
N GLY A 2 -31.02 28.26 -2.77
CA GLY A 2 -29.57 28.40 -2.92
C GLY A 2 -28.84 28.49 -1.58
N ALA A 3 -27.57 28.90 -1.61
CA ALA A 3 -26.80 29.15 -0.39
C ALA A 3 -27.54 30.17 0.49
N PRO A 4 -27.79 29.88 1.78
CA PRO A 4 -28.58 30.73 2.67
C PRO A 4 -28.16 32.19 2.65
N GLU A 5 -26.86 32.47 2.70
CA GLU A 5 -26.30 33.83 2.71
C GLU A 5 -26.58 34.61 1.42
N ILE A 6 -26.43 33.95 0.25
CA ILE A 6 -26.67 34.56 -1.07
C ILE A 6 -28.16 34.83 -1.27
N VAL A 7 -29.00 33.85 -0.92
CA VAL A 7 -30.46 33.99 -1.04
C VAL A 7 -30.97 35.09 -0.11
N LEU A 8 -30.52 35.10 1.14
CA LEU A 8 -30.94 36.09 2.13
C LEU A 8 -30.50 37.51 1.72
N ALA A 9 -29.30 37.68 1.13
CA ALA A 9 -28.86 38.97 0.57
C ALA A 9 -29.79 39.50 -0.54
N ARG A 10 -30.49 38.62 -1.24
CA ARG A 10 -31.46 38.96 -2.30
C ARG A 10 -32.90 39.16 -1.79
N CYS A 11 -33.16 38.91 -0.49
CA CYS A 11 -34.48 39.05 0.13
C CYS A 11 -34.66 40.41 0.83
N ASN A 12 -35.84 41.00 0.71
CA ASN A 12 -36.25 42.20 1.45
C ASN A 12 -37.51 41.98 2.31
N ARG A 13 -38.15 40.82 2.18
CA ARG A 13 -39.37 40.45 2.88
C ARG A 13 -39.25 39.03 3.41
N ILE A 14 -40.05 38.68 4.41
CA ILE A 14 -40.11 37.36 5.00
C ILE A 14 -41.57 36.91 5.16
N TRP A 15 -41.81 35.62 4.96
CA TRP A 15 -43.08 34.99 5.23
C TRP A 15 -43.16 34.55 6.69
N ARG A 16 -44.13 35.08 7.44
CA ARG A 16 -44.33 34.82 8.86
C ARG A 16 -45.80 34.61 9.14
N ASP A 17 -46.16 33.44 9.69
CA ASP A 17 -47.52 33.11 10.14
C ASP A 17 -48.63 33.43 9.13
N GLY A 18 -48.37 33.23 7.84
CA GLY A 18 -49.34 33.49 6.77
C GLY A 18 -49.29 34.89 6.15
N HIS A 19 -48.37 35.75 6.60
CA HIS A 19 -48.24 37.13 6.15
C HIS A 19 -46.82 37.45 5.64
N ILE A 20 -46.73 38.38 4.69
CA ILE A 20 -45.46 38.91 4.18
C ILE A 20 -45.16 40.20 4.93
N VAL A 21 -44.03 40.23 5.64
CA VAL A 21 -43.53 41.41 6.37
C VAL A 21 -42.15 41.82 5.84
N GLU A 22 -41.73 43.07 6.09
CA GLU A 22 -40.37 43.50 5.77
C GLU A 22 -39.34 42.73 6.60
N LEU A 23 -38.25 42.31 5.96
CA LEU A 23 -37.17 41.59 6.62
C LEU A 23 -36.29 42.59 7.38
N SER A 24 -36.33 42.53 8.71
CA SER A 24 -35.47 43.36 9.56
C SER A 24 -34.04 42.83 9.65
N GLU A 25 -33.08 43.69 10.01
CA GLU A 25 -31.69 43.28 10.26
C GLU A 25 -31.56 42.31 11.45
N ALA A 26 -32.44 42.42 12.45
CA ALA A 26 -32.47 41.48 13.57
C ALA A 26 -32.86 40.07 13.11
N GLU A 27 -33.90 39.94 12.29
CA GLU A 27 -34.34 38.66 11.72
C GLU A 27 -33.31 38.09 10.75
N ARG A 28 -32.65 38.94 9.96
CA ARG A 28 -31.54 38.53 9.09
C ARG A 28 -30.44 37.85 9.90
N ASN A 29 -30.03 38.45 11.02
CA ASN A 29 -29.00 37.89 11.90
C ASN A 29 -29.47 36.59 12.59
N GLU A 30 -30.74 36.49 12.98
CA GLU A 30 -31.32 35.28 13.56
C GLU A 30 -31.30 34.10 12.56
N ILE A 31 -31.67 34.34 11.30
CA ILE A 31 -31.63 33.32 10.23
C ILE A 31 -30.19 32.88 9.95
N LEU A 32 -29.23 33.81 9.92
CA LEU A 32 -27.82 33.48 9.72
C LEU A 32 -27.29 32.64 10.88
N ARG A 33 -27.66 32.96 12.11
CA ARG A 33 -27.30 32.17 13.30
C ARG A 33 -27.90 30.77 13.25
N ALA A 34 -29.18 30.62 12.88
CA ALA A 34 -29.81 29.31 12.72
C ALA A 34 -29.11 28.48 11.63
N ASN A 35 -28.67 29.11 10.54
CA ASN A 35 -27.86 28.46 9.51
C ASN A 35 -26.49 28.00 10.06
N GLU A 36 -25.82 28.81 10.87
CA GLU A 36 -24.55 28.43 11.50
C GLU A 36 -24.71 27.25 12.47
N GLU A 37 -25.78 27.25 13.28
CA GLU A 37 -26.10 26.15 14.21
C GLU A 37 -26.39 24.85 13.43
N MET A 38 -27.22 24.90 12.39
CA MET A 38 -27.48 23.73 11.53
C MET A 38 -26.22 23.24 10.80
N ALA A 39 -25.37 24.14 10.32
CA ALA A 39 -24.12 23.78 9.66
C ALA A 39 -23.10 23.16 10.63
N ALA A 40 -23.12 23.58 11.91
CA ALA A 40 -22.31 22.99 12.97
C ALA A 40 -22.71 21.54 13.27
N ASP A 41 -24.00 21.20 13.06
CA ASP A 41 -24.54 19.84 13.12
C ASP A 41 -24.31 19.04 11.81
N ALA A 42 -23.34 19.46 10.97
CA ALA A 42 -23.00 18.85 9.68
C ALA A 42 -24.15 18.82 8.65
N LEU A 43 -25.18 19.65 8.84
CA LEU A 43 -26.28 19.72 7.88
C LEU A 43 -25.93 20.60 6.69
N ARG A 44 -26.30 20.15 5.50
CA ARG A 44 -26.36 20.97 4.28
C ARG A 44 -27.65 21.80 4.31
N VAL A 45 -27.48 23.11 4.45
CA VAL A 45 -28.60 24.05 4.58
C VAL A 45 -28.86 24.80 3.27
N LEU A 46 -30.13 24.90 2.88
CA LEU A 46 -30.60 25.67 1.73
C LEU A 46 -31.53 26.79 2.17
N GLY A 47 -31.28 27.99 1.65
CA GLY A 47 -32.20 29.12 1.75
C GLY A 47 -33.30 29.00 0.70
N ILE A 48 -34.55 29.04 1.16
CA ILE A 48 -35.72 29.00 0.29
C ILE A 48 -36.39 30.38 0.31
N ALA A 49 -36.59 30.93 -0.88
CA ALA A 49 -37.26 32.20 -1.09
C ALA A 49 -38.01 32.15 -2.42
N TYR A 50 -39.03 32.99 -2.55
CA TYR A 50 -39.83 33.11 -3.77
C TYR A 50 -40.11 34.57 -4.11
N LYS A 51 -40.54 34.79 -5.35
CA LYS A 51 -41.07 36.07 -5.81
C LYS A 51 -42.24 35.82 -6.72
N GLU A 52 -43.34 36.50 -6.44
CA GLU A 52 -44.47 36.55 -7.36
C GLU A 52 -44.16 37.54 -8.48
N LEU A 53 -44.27 37.05 -9.72
CA LEU A 53 -44.15 37.88 -10.91
C LEU A 53 -45.53 38.32 -11.39
N PRO A 54 -45.66 39.52 -11.97
CA PRO A 54 -46.88 39.94 -12.62
C PRO A 54 -47.29 38.95 -13.74
N PRO A 55 -48.59 38.75 -14.01
CA PRO A 55 -49.07 37.85 -15.05
C PRO A 55 -48.55 38.13 -16.47
N TYR A 56 -48.06 39.36 -16.70
CA TYR A 56 -47.58 39.85 -17.99
C TYR A 56 -46.08 40.22 -17.97
N ALA A 57 -45.30 39.63 -17.06
CA ALA A 57 -43.87 39.86 -17.02
C ALA A 57 -43.21 39.39 -18.32
N THR A 58 -42.45 40.27 -18.97
CA THR A 58 -41.75 39.99 -20.23
C THR A 58 -40.23 39.85 -20.06
N ASP A 59 -39.70 40.25 -18.91
CA ASP A 59 -38.28 40.19 -18.59
C ASP A 59 -38.02 39.16 -17.48
N PHE A 60 -37.23 38.14 -17.82
CA PHE A 60 -36.85 37.03 -16.94
C PHE A 60 -35.33 37.01 -16.70
N GLY A 61 -34.63 38.13 -16.91
CA GLY A 61 -33.22 38.26 -16.57
C GLY A 61 -32.97 38.08 -15.06
N GLU A 62 -31.86 37.46 -14.69
CA GLU A 62 -31.51 37.13 -13.29
C GLU A 62 -31.63 38.34 -12.35
N ASP A 63 -31.19 39.52 -12.82
CA ASP A 63 -31.27 40.78 -12.08
C ASP A 63 -32.70 41.24 -11.75
N VAL A 64 -33.70 40.78 -12.50
CA VAL A 64 -35.11 41.13 -12.33
C VAL A 64 -35.84 40.10 -11.48
N VAL A 65 -35.63 38.81 -11.76
CA VAL A 65 -36.32 37.73 -11.06
C VAL A 65 -35.72 37.42 -9.68
N GLU A 66 -34.40 37.56 -9.51
CA GLU A 66 -33.70 37.15 -8.29
C GLU A 66 -33.42 38.30 -7.32
N LYS A 67 -34.16 39.42 -7.40
CA LYS A 67 -34.08 40.54 -6.43
C LYS A 67 -35.42 40.85 -5.78
N GLY A 68 -35.39 41.28 -4.51
CA GLY A 68 -36.59 41.65 -3.76
C GLY A 68 -37.46 40.44 -3.41
N LEU A 69 -36.81 39.32 -3.09
CA LEU A 69 -37.44 38.04 -2.79
C LEU A 69 -38.12 38.07 -1.40
N VAL A 70 -39.10 37.19 -1.22
CA VAL A 70 -39.72 36.86 0.06
C VAL A 70 -39.06 35.58 0.60
N PHE A 71 -38.36 35.69 1.72
CA PHE A 71 -37.74 34.56 2.39
C PHE A 71 -38.79 33.66 3.04
N LEU A 72 -38.72 32.35 2.80
CA LEU A 72 -39.65 31.36 3.37
C LEU A 72 -39.07 30.63 4.56
N GLY A 73 -37.78 30.31 4.52
CA GLY A 73 -37.14 29.54 5.58
C GLY A 73 -35.87 28.83 5.13
N LEU A 74 -35.31 28.08 6.07
CA LEU A 74 -34.17 27.19 5.86
C LEU A 74 -34.67 25.75 5.74
N MET A 75 -34.05 24.99 4.84
CA MET A 75 -34.22 23.55 4.76
C MET A 75 -32.85 22.89 4.95
N ALA A 76 -32.75 21.98 5.91
CA ALA A 76 -31.53 21.26 6.22
C ALA A 76 -31.65 19.80 5.80
N MET A 77 -30.56 19.23 5.29
CA MET A 77 -30.43 17.81 4.95
C MET A 77 -29.03 17.34 5.33
N ILE A 78 -28.88 16.08 5.72
CA ILE A 78 -27.58 15.49 6.02
C ILE A 78 -27.22 14.50 4.93
N ASP A 79 -25.95 14.52 4.52
CA ASP A 79 -25.33 13.45 3.75
C ASP A 79 -24.41 12.68 4.71
N PRO A 80 -24.92 11.66 5.41
CA PRO A 80 -24.20 11.05 6.50
C PRO A 80 -22.98 10.28 5.98
N PRO A 81 -21.83 10.33 6.70
CA PRO A 81 -20.70 9.49 6.34
C PRO A 81 -21.05 8.01 6.51
N ARG A 82 -20.44 7.15 5.70
CA ARG A 82 -20.58 5.69 5.84
C ARG A 82 -19.94 5.24 7.16
N ASP A 83 -20.56 4.28 7.85
CA ASP A 83 -20.12 3.80 9.18
C ASP A 83 -18.66 3.31 9.18
N GLU A 84 -18.27 2.62 8.12
CA GLU A 84 -16.95 2.02 7.90
C GLU A 84 -15.80 3.05 7.70
N VAL A 85 -16.12 4.32 7.39
CA VAL A 85 -15.11 5.36 7.17
C VAL A 85 -14.33 5.67 8.44
N ARG A 86 -14.98 5.64 9.62
CA ARG A 86 -14.27 5.90 10.89
C ARG A 86 -13.21 4.84 11.16
N ASP A 87 -13.54 3.58 10.91
CA ASP A 87 -12.61 2.46 11.13
C ASP A 87 -11.44 2.51 10.13
N ALA A 88 -11.75 2.82 8.87
CA ALA A 88 -10.76 3.03 7.82
C ALA A 88 -9.79 4.19 8.17
N LEU A 89 -10.29 5.32 8.67
CA LEU A 89 -9.46 6.45 9.09
C LEU A 89 -8.54 6.09 10.26
N ARG A 90 -9.04 5.32 11.24
CA ARG A 90 -8.23 4.83 12.36
C ARG A 90 -7.10 3.90 11.89
N LEU A 91 -7.38 3.01 10.95
CA LEU A 91 -6.37 2.14 10.35
C LEU A 91 -5.32 2.92 9.56
N CYS A 92 -5.73 3.93 8.77
CA CYS A 92 -4.80 4.83 8.10
C CYS A 92 -3.87 5.52 9.10
N GLU A 93 -4.43 6.08 10.17
CA GLU A 93 -3.65 6.74 11.21
C GLU A 93 -2.62 5.78 11.86
N GLN A 94 -3.06 4.58 12.23
CA GLN A 94 -2.20 3.54 12.80
C GLN A 94 -1.08 3.12 11.85
N ALA A 95 -1.37 3.08 10.56
CA ALA A 95 -0.43 2.77 9.49
C ALA A 95 0.46 3.96 9.08
N GLY A 96 0.35 5.11 9.76
CA GLY A 96 1.09 6.34 9.45
C GLY A 96 0.68 7.00 8.13
N VAL A 97 -0.50 6.66 7.60
CA VAL A 97 -1.07 7.26 6.38
C VAL A 97 -1.91 8.47 6.77
N LYS A 98 -1.55 9.63 6.24
CA LYS A 98 -2.28 10.87 6.46
C LYS A 98 -3.42 11.02 5.46
N VAL A 99 -4.61 11.35 5.96
CA VAL A 99 -5.81 11.57 5.15
C VAL A 99 -6.21 13.04 5.26
N ALA A 100 -6.39 13.71 4.12
CA ALA A 100 -6.91 15.06 4.03
C ALA A 100 -8.25 15.06 3.28
N MET A 101 -9.25 15.74 3.83
CA MET A 101 -10.55 15.91 3.18
C MET A 101 -10.46 17.06 2.17
N VAL A 102 -10.87 16.82 0.93
CA VAL A 102 -10.87 17.81 -0.15
C VAL A 102 -12.27 17.87 -0.76
N THR A 103 -13.04 18.93 -0.46
CA THR A 103 -14.45 19.03 -0.82
C THR A 103 -14.83 20.39 -1.41
N GLY A 104 -15.86 20.38 -2.28
CA GLY A 104 -16.52 21.59 -2.78
C GLY A 104 -17.51 22.21 -1.79
N ASP A 105 -17.82 21.52 -0.69
CA ASP A 105 -18.79 21.98 0.31
C ASP A 105 -18.31 23.19 1.11
N HIS A 106 -19.24 23.76 1.87
CA HIS A 106 -18.95 24.88 2.76
C HIS A 106 -17.99 24.47 3.89
N LYS A 107 -17.14 25.41 4.32
CA LYS A 107 -16.14 25.20 5.37
C LYS A 107 -16.76 24.64 6.65
N LEU A 108 -17.87 25.21 7.11
CA LEU A 108 -18.52 24.79 8.36
C LEU A 108 -18.99 23.34 8.30
N THR A 109 -19.68 22.95 7.22
CA THR A 109 -20.17 21.57 7.01
C THR A 109 -19.00 20.60 6.91
N ALA A 110 -17.98 20.92 6.12
CA ALA A 110 -16.78 20.08 5.97
C ALA A 110 -16.05 19.87 7.31
N VAL A 111 -15.92 20.93 8.10
CA VAL A 111 -15.31 20.87 9.44
C VAL A 111 -16.17 20.04 10.40
N ALA A 112 -17.49 20.17 10.35
CA ALA A 112 -18.39 19.37 11.18
C ALA A 112 -18.27 17.87 10.87
N ILE A 113 -18.30 17.48 9.59
CA ILE A 113 -18.09 16.09 9.15
C ILE A 113 -16.70 15.59 9.56
N ALA A 114 -15.65 16.40 9.36
CA ALA A 114 -14.29 16.04 9.72
C ALA A 114 -14.11 15.87 11.24
N LYS A 115 -14.80 16.66 12.07
CA LYS A 115 -14.83 16.46 13.54
C LYS A 115 -15.55 15.17 13.90
N GLU A 116 -16.70 14.91 13.28
CA GLU A 116 -17.48 13.70 13.51
C GLU A 116 -16.65 12.44 13.19
N LEU A 117 -15.91 12.48 12.07
CA LEU A 117 -15.03 11.39 11.63
C LEU A 117 -13.70 11.31 12.39
N GLY A 118 -13.41 12.23 13.31
CA GLY A 118 -12.16 12.25 14.08
C GLY A 118 -10.91 12.67 13.28
N MET A 119 -11.08 13.34 12.14
CA MET A 119 -9.97 13.78 11.29
C MET A 119 -9.25 15.02 11.84
N LEU A 120 -9.96 15.85 12.62
CA LEU A 120 -9.43 17.10 13.16
C LEU A 120 -8.81 16.87 14.53
N LYS A 121 -7.49 17.03 14.61
CA LYS A 121 -6.70 16.95 15.84
C LYS A 121 -6.31 18.34 16.33
N GLU A 122 -5.76 18.40 17.53
CA GLU A 122 -5.19 19.64 18.07
C GLU A 122 -4.07 20.15 17.14
N GLY A 123 -4.20 21.39 16.66
CA GLY A 123 -3.28 21.98 15.68
C GLY A 123 -3.61 21.71 14.21
N SER A 124 -4.64 20.91 13.87
CA SER A 124 -5.06 20.72 12.48
C SER A 124 -5.55 22.02 11.85
N LEU A 125 -5.06 22.31 10.64
CA LEU A 125 -5.48 23.49 9.88
C LEU A 125 -6.64 23.16 8.94
N THR A 126 -7.46 24.17 8.65
CA THR A 126 -8.58 24.07 7.70
C THR A 126 -8.53 25.28 6.77
N LEU A 127 -8.46 25.03 5.47
CA LEU A 127 -8.37 26.07 4.44
C LEU A 127 -9.58 26.01 3.49
N THR A 128 -9.93 27.15 2.95
CA THR A 128 -10.86 27.27 1.83
C THR A 128 -10.09 27.58 0.55
N GLY A 129 -10.68 27.30 -0.61
CA GLY A 129 -10.10 27.68 -1.91
C GLY A 129 -9.63 29.15 -1.97
N PRO A 130 -10.46 30.13 -1.57
CA PRO A 130 -10.05 31.54 -1.55
C PRO A 130 -8.94 31.88 -0.53
N GLU A 131 -8.84 31.13 0.58
CA GLU A 131 -7.71 31.28 1.52
C GLU A 131 -6.44 30.68 0.89
N LEU A 132 -6.56 29.56 0.18
CA LEU A 132 -5.46 28.93 -0.54
C LEU A 132 -4.92 29.83 -1.65
N ASP A 133 -5.77 30.51 -2.42
CA ASP A 133 -5.38 31.46 -3.48
C ASP A 133 -4.53 32.64 -2.99
N ARG A 134 -4.67 33.01 -1.71
CA ARG A 134 -3.93 34.13 -1.10
C ARG A 134 -2.54 33.75 -0.62
N LEU A 135 -2.28 32.45 -0.43
CA LEU A 135 -1.00 31.95 0.03
C LEU A 135 -0.02 31.84 -1.13
N SER A 136 1.22 32.27 -0.94
CA SER A 136 2.31 31.92 -1.86
C SER A 136 2.58 30.42 -1.83
N ASP A 137 3.25 29.89 -2.84
CA ASP A 137 3.63 28.47 -2.86
C ASP A 137 4.59 28.12 -1.72
N GLU A 138 5.50 29.02 -1.33
CA GLU A 138 6.39 28.81 -0.19
C GLU A 138 5.67 28.83 1.15
N GLU A 139 4.64 29.66 1.30
CA GLU A 139 3.79 29.68 2.49
C GLU A 139 2.96 28.42 2.58
N PHE A 140 2.36 28.01 1.45
CA PHE A 140 1.54 26.81 1.38
C PHE A 140 2.38 25.55 1.62
N ASP A 141 3.57 25.44 1.04
CA ASP A 141 4.50 24.32 1.25
C ASP A 141 4.83 24.11 2.74
N ARG A 142 4.82 25.16 3.57
CA ARG A 142 5.11 25.04 5.01
C ARG A 142 3.96 24.45 5.80
N ILE A 143 2.73 24.65 5.37
CA ILE A 143 1.52 24.27 6.12
C ILE A 143 0.74 23.13 5.46
N VAL A 144 1.02 22.78 4.20
CA VAL A 144 0.28 21.77 3.42
C VAL A 144 0.17 20.44 4.15
N GLU A 145 1.23 20.07 4.87
CA GLU A 145 1.23 18.87 5.69
C GLU A 145 0.26 19.02 6.85
N ASP A 146 0.06 20.17 7.48
CA ASP A 146 -0.79 20.34 8.66
C ASP A 146 -2.30 20.53 8.36
N VAL A 147 -2.67 20.70 7.08
CA VAL A 147 -4.06 20.89 6.67
C VAL A 147 -4.80 19.56 6.61
N ALA A 148 -5.89 19.46 7.35
CA ALA A 148 -6.75 18.27 7.39
C ALA A 148 -7.99 18.41 6.50
N VAL A 149 -8.45 19.65 6.27
CA VAL A 149 -9.67 19.93 5.49
C VAL A 149 -9.44 21.09 4.53
N TYR A 150 -9.72 20.84 3.26
CA TYR A 150 -9.81 21.83 2.20
C TYR A 150 -11.27 21.92 1.72
N ALA A 151 -11.89 23.08 1.89
CA ALA A 151 -13.30 23.32 1.54
C ALA A 151 -13.45 24.33 0.41
N ARG A 152 -14.57 24.30 -0.33
CA ARG A 152 -14.82 25.14 -1.52
C ARG A 152 -13.61 25.16 -2.48
N VAL A 153 -13.02 24.00 -2.75
CA VAL A 153 -11.85 23.90 -3.65
C VAL A 153 -12.25 23.85 -5.13
N SER A 154 -11.42 24.44 -5.98
CA SER A 154 -11.51 24.32 -7.44
C SER A 154 -10.66 23.15 -7.96
N PRO A 155 -10.80 22.76 -9.25
CA PRO A 155 -9.91 21.78 -9.89
C PRO A 155 -8.42 22.13 -9.75
N GLU A 156 -8.08 23.41 -9.90
CA GLU A 156 -6.70 23.91 -9.82
C GLU A 156 -6.15 23.79 -8.40
N HIS A 157 -6.98 24.01 -7.38
CA HIS A 157 -6.60 23.80 -5.98
C HIS A 157 -6.27 22.35 -5.69
N LYS A 158 -7.07 21.40 -6.21
CA LYS A 158 -6.81 19.96 -6.05
C LYS A 158 -5.45 19.58 -6.61
N MET A 159 -5.11 20.06 -7.81
CA MET A 159 -3.79 19.86 -8.38
C MET A 159 -2.67 20.47 -7.53
N ARG A 160 -2.83 21.72 -7.08
CA ARG A 160 -1.83 22.42 -6.28
C ARG A 160 -1.54 21.69 -4.95
N ILE A 161 -2.56 21.13 -4.30
CA ILE A 161 -2.41 20.32 -3.09
C ILE A 161 -1.55 19.08 -3.38
N VAL A 162 -1.87 18.33 -4.45
CA VAL A 162 -1.13 17.13 -4.85
C VAL A 162 0.34 17.47 -5.14
N GLU A 163 0.60 18.54 -5.89
CA GLU A 163 1.97 18.94 -6.24
C GLU A 163 2.80 19.36 -5.02
N ALA A 164 2.21 20.13 -4.10
CA ALA A 164 2.89 20.56 -2.88
C ALA A 164 3.26 19.36 -1.98
N LEU A 165 2.35 18.40 -1.81
CA LEU A 165 2.62 17.17 -1.05
C LEU A 165 3.71 16.31 -1.72
N LYS A 166 3.66 16.15 -3.05
CA LYS A 166 4.68 15.41 -3.80
C LYS A 166 6.05 16.10 -3.72
N LYS A 167 6.10 17.43 -3.76
CA LYS A 167 7.33 18.22 -3.61
C LYS A 167 8.00 18.00 -2.25
N LYS A 168 7.22 17.65 -1.21
CA LYS A 168 7.72 17.25 0.11
C LYS A 168 8.19 15.80 0.20
N GLY A 169 8.10 15.02 -0.88
CA GLY A 169 8.52 13.62 -0.93
C GLY A 169 7.45 12.63 -0.49
N HIS A 170 6.20 13.07 -0.29
CA HIS A 170 5.08 12.17 -0.01
C HIS A 170 4.61 11.46 -1.27
N ILE A 171 4.23 10.19 -1.14
CA ILE A 171 3.47 9.46 -2.16
C ILE A 171 1.99 9.79 -1.96
N VAL A 172 1.38 10.42 -2.97
CA VAL A 172 0.02 10.98 -2.85
C VAL A 172 -0.98 10.14 -3.63
N ALA A 173 -1.99 9.64 -2.92
CA ALA A 173 -3.21 9.10 -3.53
C ALA A 173 -4.29 10.19 -3.55
N MET A 174 -4.93 10.39 -4.71
CA MET A 174 -6.02 11.35 -4.89
C MET A 174 -7.29 10.60 -5.30
N THR A 175 -8.43 10.93 -4.69
CA THR A 175 -9.73 10.36 -5.03
C THR A 175 -10.59 11.37 -5.78
N GLY A 176 -11.39 10.93 -6.75
CA GLY A 176 -12.29 11.81 -7.50
C GLY A 176 -13.36 11.08 -8.30
N ASP A 177 -14.45 11.78 -8.58
CA ASP A 177 -15.62 11.25 -9.29
C ASP A 177 -16.06 12.15 -10.45
N GLY A 178 -15.83 13.46 -10.34
CA GLY A 178 -16.16 14.43 -11.39
C GLY A 178 -15.05 14.65 -12.42
N VAL A 179 -15.41 15.04 -13.64
CA VAL A 179 -14.46 15.42 -14.72
C VAL A 179 -13.40 16.43 -14.25
N ASN A 180 -13.80 17.30 -13.33
CA ASN A 180 -12.97 18.30 -12.66
C ASN A 180 -11.78 17.70 -11.89
N ASP A 181 -11.84 16.43 -11.51
CA ASP A 181 -10.81 15.76 -10.71
C ASP A 181 -9.78 15.03 -11.57
N ALA A 182 -10.09 14.79 -12.85
CA ALA A 182 -9.22 14.06 -13.76
C ALA A 182 -7.79 14.62 -13.83
N PRO A 183 -7.55 15.95 -13.88
CA PRO A 183 -6.19 16.49 -13.86
C PRO A 183 -5.44 16.17 -12.56
N ALA A 184 -6.10 16.25 -11.40
CA ALA A 184 -5.49 15.97 -10.11
C ALA A 184 -5.23 14.46 -9.93
N LEU A 185 -6.17 13.61 -10.36
CA LEU A 185 -6.01 12.15 -10.40
C LEU A 185 -4.78 11.76 -11.21
N LYS A 186 -4.60 12.34 -12.40
CA LYS A 186 -3.46 12.03 -13.26
C LYS A 186 -2.12 12.54 -12.74
N ARG A 187 -2.14 13.57 -11.89
CA ARG A 187 -0.95 14.19 -11.30
C ARG A 187 -0.47 13.47 -10.04
N ALA A 188 -1.40 12.84 -9.32
CA ALA A 188 -1.11 12.03 -8.15
C ALA A 188 -0.17 10.85 -8.49
N ASP A 189 0.46 10.27 -7.47
CA ASP A 189 1.21 9.02 -7.65
C ASP A 189 0.26 7.83 -7.81
N MET A 190 -0.95 7.96 -7.27
CA MET A 190 -2.05 7.02 -7.46
C MET A 190 -3.37 7.77 -7.58
N GLY A 191 -3.95 7.80 -8.78
CA GLY A 191 -5.31 8.30 -9.00
C GLY A 191 -6.34 7.20 -8.69
N VAL A 192 -7.35 7.52 -7.88
CA VAL A 192 -8.43 6.59 -7.50
C VAL A 192 -9.78 7.16 -7.93
N ALA A 193 -10.47 6.49 -8.86
CA ALA A 193 -11.79 6.90 -9.31
C ALA A 193 -12.91 6.11 -8.63
N MET A 194 -14.07 6.77 -8.48
CA MET A 194 -15.31 6.12 -8.07
C MET A 194 -15.89 5.28 -9.23
N GLY A 195 -16.33 4.06 -8.97
CA GLY A 195 -16.85 3.14 -9.96
C GLY A 195 -18.31 3.41 -10.31
N ILE A 196 -19.14 3.77 -9.31
CA ILE A 196 -20.58 3.98 -9.48
C ILE A 196 -20.86 5.44 -9.80
N THR A 197 -20.40 6.39 -8.99
CA THR A 197 -20.63 7.83 -9.20
C THR A 197 -19.64 8.47 -10.16
N GLY A 198 -18.48 7.84 -10.38
CA GLY A 198 -17.41 8.42 -11.18
C GLY A 198 -17.71 8.47 -12.68
N THR A 199 -17.32 9.57 -13.30
CA THR A 199 -17.41 9.74 -14.77
C THR A 199 -16.42 8.82 -15.50
N GLU A 200 -16.69 8.52 -16.76
CA GLU A 200 -15.74 7.76 -17.61
C GLU A 200 -14.39 8.48 -17.74
N VAL A 201 -14.40 9.81 -17.75
CA VAL A 201 -13.17 10.62 -17.79
C VAL A 201 -12.31 10.38 -16.54
N THR A 202 -12.92 10.31 -15.35
CA THR A 202 -12.17 10.03 -14.12
C THR A 202 -11.65 8.61 -14.05
N LYS A 203 -12.41 7.62 -14.53
CA LYS A 203 -11.98 6.21 -14.57
C LYS A 203 -10.77 6.03 -15.49
N GLU A 204 -10.80 6.62 -16.68
CA GLU A 204 -9.67 6.62 -17.63
C GLU A 204 -8.45 7.40 -17.14
N ALA A 205 -8.66 8.43 -16.31
CA ALA A 205 -7.58 9.22 -15.73
C ALA A 205 -6.93 8.53 -14.50
N SER A 206 -7.61 7.59 -13.86
CA SER A 206 -7.19 6.90 -12.63
C SER A 206 -6.36 5.65 -12.87
N ASP A 207 -5.56 5.27 -11.87
CA ASP A 207 -4.80 4.01 -11.85
C ASP A 207 -5.60 2.87 -11.17
N MET A 208 -6.58 3.23 -10.34
CA MET A 208 -7.46 2.31 -9.62
C MET A 208 -8.90 2.81 -9.64
N VAL A 209 -9.87 1.90 -9.81
CA VAL A 209 -11.31 2.20 -9.77
C VAL A 209 -11.96 1.43 -8.63
N LEU A 210 -12.68 2.13 -7.75
CA LEU A 210 -13.42 1.53 -6.63
C LEU A 210 -14.79 1.05 -7.12
N ALA A 211 -14.96 -0.26 -7.28
CA ALA A 211 -16.22 -0.82 -7.78
C ALA A 211 -17.44 -0.56 -6.88
N ASP A 212 -17.21 -0.22 -5.61
CA ASP A 212 -18.21 -0.06 -4.56
C ASP A 212 -18.33 1.37 -4.00
N ASP A 213 -17.52 2.32 -4.51
CA ASP A 213 -17.48 3.70 -4.03
C ASP A 213 -17.18 3.82 -2.53
N ASN A 214 -16.35 2.91 -1.99
CA ASN A 214 -16.07 2.82 -0.57
C ASN A 214 -14.63 3.20 -0.22
N PHE A 215 -14.47 4.16 0.70
CA PHE A 215 -13.17 4.57 1.20
C PHE A 215 -12.42 3.43 1.91
N ALA A 216 -13.15 2.52 2.58
CA ALA A 216 -12.53 1.37 3.25
C ALA A 216 -11.76 0.47 2.26
N THR A 217 -12.20 0.40 1.01
CA THR A 217 -11.55 -0.37 -0.06
C THR A 217 -10.16 0.19 -0.40
N ILE A 218 -9.95 1.50 -0.27
CA ILE A 218 -8.62 2.12 -0.42
C ILE A 218 -7.68 1.62 0.68
N VAL A 219 -8.18 1.53 1.92
CA VAL A 219 -7.37 1.06 3.06
C VAL A 219 -6.99 -0.41 2.90
N ALA A 220 -7.92 -1.24 2.45
CA ALA A 220 -7.65 -2.64 2.11
C ALA A 220 -6.62 -2.75 0.97
N ALA A 221 -6.69 -1.88 -0.04
CA ALA A 221 -5.72 -1.84 -1.12
C ALA A 221 -4.32 -1.40 -0.65
N ILE A 222 -4.23 -0.51 0.33
CA ILE A 222 -2.95 -0.13 0.97
C ILE A 222 -2.35 -1.35 1.70
N GLU A 223 -3.16 -2.08 2.47
CA GLU A 223 -2.72 -3.31 3.16
C GLU A 223 -2.19 -4.35 2.16
N GLU A 224 -2.95 -4.62 1.09
CA GLU A 224 -2.58 -5.56 0.05
C GLU A 224 -1.32 -5.11 -0.71
N GLY A 225 -1.21 -3.81 -1.02
CA GLY A 225 -0.02 -3.26 -1.67
C GLY A 225 1.25 -3.42 -0.83
N ARG A 226 1.15 -3.22 0.50
CA ARG A 226 2.26 -3.48 1.44
C ARG A 226 2.62 -4.97 1.46
N SER A 227 1.62 -5.86 1.51
CA SER A 227 1.82 -7.32 1.46
C SER A 227 2.54 -7.77 0.19
N ILE A 228 2.11 -7.28 -0.98
CA ILE A 228 2.73 -7.56 -2.27
C ILE A 228 4.19 -7.09 -2.28
N TYR A 229 4.48 -5.89 -1.78
CA TYR A 229 5.85 -5.38 -1.73
C TYR A 229 6.75 -6.23 -0.81
N ASP A 230 6.28 -6.58 0.38
CA ASP A 230 7.01 -7.47 1.28
C ASP A 230 7.29 -8.82 0.60
N ASN A 231 6.31 -9.40 -0.09
CA ASN A 231 6.48 -10.65 -0.83
C ASN A 231 7.48 -10.52 -1.99
N ILE A 232 7.49 -9.38 -2.69
CA ILE A 232 8.51 -9.07 -3.71
C ILE A 232 9.90 -9.13 -3.12
N LYS A 233 10.08 -8.50 -1.96
CA LYS A 233 11.35 -8.47 -1.26
C LYS A 233 11.78 -9.87 -0.79
N LYS A 234 10.86 -10.68 -0.28
CA LYS A 234 11.10 -12.06 0.15
C LYS A 234 11.63 -12.93 -1.00
N TYR A 235 10.95 -12.97 -2.14
CA TYR A 235 11.38 -13.83 -3.26
C TYR A 235 12.67 -13.31 -3.92
N LEU A 236 12.86 -11.98 -4.02
CA LEU A 236 14.11 -11.42 -4.55
C LEU A 236 15.30 -11.75 -3.66
N SER A 237 15.13 -11.64 -2.34
CA SER A 237 16.14 -11.99 -1.35
C SER A 237 16.48 -13.48 -1.43
N TYR A 238 15.48 -14.33 -1.61
CA TYR A 238 15.65 -15.77 -1.82
C TYR A 238 16.49 -16.05 -3.07
N LEU A 239 16.02 -15.64 -4.26
CA LEU A 239 16.68 -15.92 -5.54
C LEU A 239 18.11 -15.40 -5.57
N LEU A 240 18.38 -14.21 -5.02
CA LEU A 240 19.73 -13.66 -4.98
C LEU A 240 20.63 -14.38 -3.99
N SER A 241 20.09 -14.85 -2.86
CA SER A 241 20.87 -15.66 -1.91
C SER A 241 21.32 -16.97 -2.54
N CYS A 242 20.42 -17.64 -3.30
CA CYS A 242 20.73 -18.87 -4.02
C CYS A 242 21.82 -18.62 -5.08
N ASN A 243 21.58 -17.68 -5.99
CA ASN A 243 22.49 -17.34 -7.09
C ASN A 243 23.89 -16.92 -6.61
N VAL A 244 23.98 -16.06 -5.58
CA VAL A 244 25.27 -15.65 -5.03
C VAL A 244 25.99 -16.83 -4.40
N GLY A 245 25.26 -17.71 -3.71
CA GLY A 245 25.81 -18.95 -3.16
C GLY A 245 26.36 -19.88 -4.25
N GLU A 246 25.62 -20.11 -5.33
CA GLU A 246 26.04 -20.95 -6.46
C GLU A 246 27.34 -20.41 -7.08
N ILE A 247 27.36 -19.11 -7.39
CA ILE A 247 28.54 -18.45 -7.97
C ILE A 247 29.74 -18.58 -7.02
N LEU A 248 29.52 -18.39 -5.72
CA LEU A 248 30.59 -18.47 -4.72
C LEU A 248 31.16 -19.89 -4.59
N ILE A 249 30.31 -20.93 -4.63
CA ILE A 249 30.74 -22.34 -4.65
C ILE A 249 31.64 -22.61 -5.84
N MET A 250 31.18 -22.23 -7.04
CA MET A 250 31.92 -22.45 -8.28
C MET A 250 33.26 -21.70 -8.28
N PHE A 251 33.25 -20.46 -7.80
CA PHE A 251 34.44 -19.62 -7.67
C PHE A 251 35.47 -20.22 -6.71
N VAL A 252 35.06 -20.58 -5.49
CA VAL A 252 35.96 -21.15 -4.48
C VAL A 252 36.50 -22.50 -4.92
N ALA A 253 35.68 -23.38 -5.48
CA ALA A 253 36.14 -24.67 -6.02
C ALA A 253 37.20 -24.48 -7.12
N SER A 254 36.97 -23.53 -8.03
CA SER A 254 37.91 -23.21 -9.10
C SER A 254 39.23 -22.64 -8.55
N LEU A 255 39.19 -21.76 -7.54
CA LEU A 255 40.40 -21.25 -6.87
C LEU A 255 41.21 -22.36 -6.20
N MET A 256 40.55 -23.37 -5.68
CA MET A 256 41.18 -24.55 -5.07
C MET A 256 41.72 -25.55 -6.12
N GLY A 257 41.54 -25.27 -7.42
CA GLY A 257 41.93 -26.17 -8.50
C GLY A 257 41.08 -27.44 -8.60
N LEU A 258 39.88 -27.43 -8.01
CA LEU A 258 38.94 -28.55 -8.07
C LEU A 258 38.17 -28.52 -9.40
N PRO A 259 37.67 -29.67 -9.88
CA PRO A 259 36.67 -29.70 -10.95
C PRO A 259 35.43 -28.88 -10.57
N LEU A 260 34.66 -28.45 -11.56
CA LEU A 260 33.44 -27.69 -11.33
C LEU A 260 32.41 -28.51 -10.53
N PRO A 261 31.95 -28.02 -9.37
CA PRO A 261 30.99 -28.74 -8.50
C PRO A 261 29.64 -29.02 -9.15
N LEU A 262 29.20 -28.12 -10.04
CA LEU A 262 27.93 -28.23 -10.76
C LEU A 262 28.18 -28.14 -12.27
N VAL A 263 27.42 -28.90 -13.04
CA VAL A 263 27.39 -28.76 -14.50
C VAL A 263 26.30 -27.78 -14.93
N THR A 264 26.42 -27.20 -16.12
CA THR A 264 25.46 -26.20 -16.65
C THR A 264 24.01 -26.67 -16.58
N LEU A 265 23.75 -27.96 -16.87
CA LEU A 265 22.40 -28.51 -16.85
C LEU A 265 21.82 -28.61 -15.43
N GLN A 266 22.67 -28.87 -14.43
CA GLN A 266 22.27 -28.89 -13.02
C GLN A 266 21.95 -27.47 -12.54
N ILE A 267 22.78 -26.48 -12.89
CA ILE A 267 22.53 -25.06 -12.56
C ILE A 267 21.20 -24.58 -13.16
N LEU A 268 20.93 -24.95 -14.42
CA LEU A 268 19.66 -24.60 -15.07
C LEU A 268 18.48 -25.27 -14.36
N TRP A 269 18.63 -26.53 -13.94
CA TRP A 269 17.60 -27.23 -13.18
C TRP A 269 17.32 -26.57 -11.84
N VAL A 270 18.38 -26.17 -11.12
CA VAL A 270 18.24 -25.49 -9.84
C VAL A 270 17.45 -24.19 -10.01
N ASN A 271 17.98 -23.29 -10.85
CA ASN A 271 17.42 -21.95 -11.02
C ASN A 271 16.00 -21.94 -11.60
N LEU A 272 15.67 -22.87 -12.50
CA LEU A 272 14.35 -22.90 -13.14
C LEU A 272 13.32 -23.69 -12.33
N THR A 273 13.72 -24.83 -11.78
CA THR A 273 12.78 -25.80 -11.22
C THR A 273 12.77 -25.74 -9.71
N THR A 274 13.92 -25.94 -9.06
CA THR A 274 13.93 -26.05 -7.60
C THR A 274 13.78 -24.70 -6.92
N ASP A 275 14.33 -23.63 -7.49
CA ASP A 275 14.20 -22.25 -7.00
C ASP A 275 12.92 -21.56 -7.48
N GLY A 276 12.49 -21.85 -8.71
CA GLY A 276 11.30 -21.23 -9.29
C GLY A 276 10.04 -21.47 -8.47
N LEU A 277 9.82 -22.71 -8.00
CA LEU A 277 8.61 -23.07 -7.25
C LEU A 277 8.54 -22.35 -5.89
N PRO A 278 9.56 -22.37 -5.02
CA PRO A 278 9.56 -21.61 -3.78
C PRO A 278 9.48 -20.10 -3.99
N ALA A 279 10.13 -19.55 -5.03
CA ALA A 279 10.05 -18.12 -5.32
C ALA A 279 8.61 -17.66 -5.63
N ILE A 280 7.88 -18.43 -6.45
CA ILE A 280 6.46 -18.16 -6.73
C ILE A 280 5.63 -18.28 -5.45
N ALA A 281 5.90 -19.31 -4.63
CA ALA A 281 5.19 -19.50 -3.37
C ALA A 281 5.44 -18.38 -2.36
N LEU A 282 6.64 -17.80 -2.32
CA LEU A 282 6.96 -16.62 -1.52
C LEU A 282 6.25 -15.36 -2.03
N GLY A 283 5.94 -15.29 -3.32
CA GLY A 283 5.14 -14.22 -3.92
C GLY A 283 3.70 -14.13 -3.40
N VAL A 284 3.17 -15.23 -2.86
CA VAL A 284 1.81 -15.33 -2.30
C VAL A 284 1.82 -15.67 -0.81
N ASP A 285 2.90 -15.30 -0.11
CA ASP A 285 3.00 -15.48 1.33
C ASP A 285 1.99 -14.57 2.06
N PRO A 286 1.37 -15.03 3.16
CA PRO A 286 0.43 -14.20 3.91
C PRO A 286 1.07 -12.89 4.43
N PRO A 287 0.28 -11.82 4.61
CA PRO A 287 0.77 -10.57 5.18
C PRO A 287 1.32 -10.78 6.59
N GLU A 288 2.34 -10.01 6.96
CA GLU A 288 2.88 -10.04 8.32
C GLU A 288 1.88 -9.40 9.31
N PRO A 289 1.81 -9.86 10.58
CA PRO A 289 0.78 -9.40 11.53
C PRO A 289 0.80 -7.90 11.83
N ASP A 290 1.93 -7.23 11.60
CA ASP A 290 2.15 -5.81 11.86
C ASP A 290 2.17 -4.96 10.58
N ILE A 291 1.68 -5.47 9.44
CA ILE A 291 1.73 -4.79 8.14
C ILE A 291 1.09 -3.38 8.15
N MET A 292 -0.03 -3.23 8.89
CA MET A 292 -0.73 -1.96 9.10
C MET A 292 -0.29 -1.20 10.37
N LEU A 293 0.70 -1.71 11.10
CA LEU A 293 1.29 -1.04 12.28
C LEU A 293 2.57 -0.27 11.94
N ARG A 294 3.10 -0.49 10.74
CA ARG A 294 4.33 0.12 10.23
C ARG A 294 4.02 1.46 9.56
N PRO A 295 4.92 2.45 9.65
CA PRO A 295 4.81 3.66 8.84
C PRO A 295 4.96 3.33 7.34
N PRO A 296 4.54 4.23 6.44
CA PRO A 296 4.82 4.09 5.01
C PRO A 296 6.33 3.95 4.74
N ARG A 297 6.67 3.11 3.76
CA ARG A 297 8.06 2.90 3.33
C ARG A 297 8.63 4.18 2.73
N ASP A 298 9.90 4.44 2.98
CA ASP A 298 10.65 5.46 2.25
C ASP A 298 10.80 5.04 0.77
N PRO A 299 10.30 5.82 -0.20
CA PRO A 299 10.44 5.52 -1.63
C PRO A 299 11.88 5.28 -2.08
N GLU A 300 12.84 6.00 -1.48
CA GLU A 300 14.26 5.94 -1.80
C GLU A 300 14.99 4.75 -1.16
N GLU A 301 14.33 4.02 -0.25
CA GLU A 301 14.92 2.82 0.34
C GLU A 301 15.11 1.73 -0.73
N SER A 302 16.28 1.11 -0.78
CA SER A 302 16.51 -0.02 -1.67
C SER A 302 15.84 -1.28 -1.15
N VAL A 303 15.35 -2.13 -2.05
CA VAL A 303 14.92 -3.51 -1.74
C VAL A 303 16.06 -4.29 -1.05
N PHE A 304 17.32 -3.98 -1.38
CA PHE A 304 18.51 -4.56 -0.74
C PHE A 304 18.89 -3.81 0.52
N THR A 305 18.07 -3.93 1.56
CA THR A 305 18.38 -3.39 2.88
C THR A 305 19.56 -4.13 3.51
N LEU A 306 20.19 -3.53 4.53
CA LEU A 306 21.31 -4.17 5.24
C LEU A 306 20.96 -5.59 5.76
N PRO A 307 19.78 -5.84 6.35
CA PRO A 307 19.35 -7.20 6.71
C PRO A 307 19.36 -8.18 5.54
N VAL A 308 18.87 -7.77 4.36
CA VAL A 308 18.88 -8.60 3.15
C VAL A 308 20.31 -8.91 2.69
N LYS A 309 21.19 -7.90 2.66
CA LYS A 309 22.61 -8.12 2.29
C LYS A 309 23.31 -9.08 3.25
N LEU A 310 23.04 -8.96 4.55
CA LEU A 310 23.58 -9.87 5.56
C LEU A 310 23.04 -11.29 5.41
N LEU A 311 21.75 -11.44 5.13
CA LEU A 311 21.14 -12.74 4.83
C LEU A 311 21.82 -13.41 3.62
N ILE A 312 21.91 -12.69 2.50
CA ILE A 312 22.57 -13.18 1.27
C ILE A 312 24.00 -13.62 1.58
N ALA A 313 24.78 -12.79 2.28
CA ALA A 313 26.16 -13.10 2.62
C ALA A 313 26.30 -14.33 3.52
N VAL A 314 25.54 -14.40 4.61
CA VAL A 314 25.60 -15.51 5.57
C VAL A 314 25.20 -16.83 4.90
N VAL A 315 24.09 -16.85 4.17
CA VAL A 315 23.60 -18.06 3.49
C VAL A 315 24.60 -18.51 2.42
N SER A 316 25.11 -17.60 1.61
CA SER A 316 26.09 -17.93 0.55
C SER A 316 27.37 -18.52 1.14
N ILE A 317 27.87 -17.96 2.25
CA ILE A 317 29.06 -18.46 2.94
C ILE A 317 28.79 -19.85 3.53
N LEU A 318 27.68 -20.04 4.23
CA LEU A 318 27.31 -21.35 4.80
C LEU A 318 27.16 -22.41 3.71
N MET A 319 26.49 -22.08 2.62
CA MET A 319 26.31 -22.98 1.48
C MET A 319 27.66 -23.36 0.87
N THR A 320 28.58 -22.40 0.74
CA THR A 320 29.93 -22.65 0.22
C THR A 320 30.78 -23.49 1.16
N MET A 321 30.85 -23.13 2.45
CA MET A 321 31.60 -23.87 3.46
C MET A 321 31.04 -25.26 3.71
N GLY A 322 29.74 -25.47 3.50
CA GLY A 322 29.13 -26.80 3.56
C GLY A 322 29.45 -27.62 2.31
N THR A 323 29.27 -27.04 1.13
CA THR A 323 29.26 -27.78 -0.14
C THR A 323 30.66 -28.10 -0.66
N VAL A 324 31.57 -27.12 -0.68
CA VAL A 324 32.91 -27.29 -1.29
C VAL A 324 33.75 -28.37 -0.58
N PRO A 325 33.84 -28.42 0.76
CA PRO A 325 34.63 -29.46 1.44
C PRO A 325 34.06 -30.87 1.23
N VAL A 326 32.72 -31.00 1.25
CA VAL A 326 32.06 -32.29 0.99
C VAL A 326 32.35 -32.71 -0.45
N PHE A 327 32.15 -31.82 -1.42
CA PHE A 327 32.47 -32.06 -2.83
C PHE A 327 33.92 -32.53 -3.01
N ALA A 328 34.89 -31.79 -2.48
CA ALA A 328 36.31 -32.12 -2.57
C ALA A 328 36.62 -33.52 -2.01
N SER A 329 36.02 -33.87 -0.86
CA SER A 329 36.23 -35.17 -0.24
C SER A 329 35.66 -36.33 -1.06
N PHE A 330 34.52 -36.13 -1.72
CA PHE A 330 33.87 -37.16 -2.54
C PHE A 330 34.56 -37.32 -3.90
N VAL A 331 35.13 -36.25 -4.48
CA VAL A 331 35.91 -36.34 -5.72
C VAL A 331 37.03 -37.38 -5.58
N SER A 332 37.74 -37.38 -4.44
CA SER A 332 38.85 -38.32 -4.20
C SER A 332 38.40 -39.73 -3.82
N ARG A 333 37.22 -39.91 -3.23
CA ARG A 333 36.77 -41.19 -2.65
C ARG A 333 35.86 -41.99 -3.58
N GLU A 334 34.94 -41.33 -4.26
CA GLU A 334 33.83 -41.98 -4.98
C GLU A 334 33.70 -41.51 -6.43
N GLY A 335 34.55 -40.59 -6.86
CA GLY A 335 34.61 -40.08 -8.23
C GLY A 335 33.76 -38.84 -8.48
N LEU A 336 33.99 -38.21 -9.64
CA LEU A 336 33.48 -36.88 -9.96
C LEU A 336 31.95 -36.83 -10.04
N VAL A 337 31.31 -37.79 -10.71
CA VAL A 337 29.85 -37.78 -10.95
C VAL A 337 29.07 -37.84 -9.63
N LYS A 338 29.49 -38.71 -8.70
CA LYS A 338 28.86 -38.79 -7.39
C LYS A 338 29.14 -37.54 -6.54
N ALA A 339 30.35 -36.99 -6.60
CA ALA A 339 30.67 -35.73 -5.94
C ALA A 339 29.81 -34.56 -6.46
N GLN A 340 29.63 -34.44 -7.78
CA GLN A 340 28.75 -33.44 -8.39
C GLN A 340 27.29 -33.64 -7.97
N THR A 341 26.85 -34.89 -7.83
CA THR A 341 25.48 -35.18 -7.34
C THR A 341 25.29 -34.79 -5.87
N MET A 342 26.32 -34.99 -5.04
CA MET A 342 26.35 -34.50 -3.66
C MET A 342 26.25 -32.98 -3.62
N ALA A 343 27.08 -32.28 -4.40
CA ALA A 343 27.06 -30.81 -4.46
C ALA A 343 25.71 -30.28 -4.94
N PHE A 344 25.20 -30.82 -6.05
CA PHE A 344 23.89 -30.49 -6.62
C PHE A 344 22.75 -30.64 -5.61
N THR A 345 22.65 -31.81 -4.96
CA THR A 345 21.59 -32.06 -3.98
C THR A 345 21.77 -31.20 -2.72
N MET A 346 23.00 -30.90 -2.34
CA MET A 346 23.31 -30.07 -1.19
C MET A 346 22.91 -28.61 -1.40
N VAL A 347 23.21 -28.04 -2.57
CA VAL A 347 22.74 -26.71 -2.96
C VAL A 347 21.22 -26.65 -2.91
N THR A 348 20.52 -27.56 -3.59
CA THR A 348 19.05 -27.62 -3.56
C THR A 348 18.51 -27.69 -2.13
N MET A 349 19.08 -28.51 -1.25
CA MET A 349 18.62 -28.61 0.13
C MET A 349 18.89 -27.34 0.94
N PHE A 350 20.03 -26.69 0.75
CA PHE A 350 20.32 -25.39 1.36
C PHE A 350 19.28 -24.33 0.97
N GLU A 351 18.92 -24.30 -0.31
CA GLU A 351 17.90 -23.40 -0.84
C GLU A 351 16.52 -23.69 -0.24
N MET A 352 16.13 -24.96 -0.10
CA MET A 352 14.86 -25.32 0.54
C MET A 352 14.79 -24.81 1.99
N PHE A 353 15.88 -24.93 2.74
CA PHE A 353 15.96 -24.35 4.10
C PHE A 353 15.98 -22.82 4.08
N ASN A 354 16.65 -22.22 3.10
CA ASN A 354 16.70 -20.77 2.95
C ASN A 354 15.34 -20.16 2.55
N ALA A 355 14.54 -20.85 1.74
CA ALA A 355 13.21 -20.40 1.36
C ALA A 355 12.32 -20.13 2.60
N PHE A 356 12.46 -20.97 3.63
CA PHE A 356 11.81 -20.77 4.92
C PHE A 356 12.36 -19.56 5.69
N ASN A 357 13.66 -19.32 5.67
CA ASN A 357 14.27 -18.12 6.27
C ASN A 357 13.78 -16.83 5.63
N CYS A 358 13.57 -16.84 4.31
CA CYS A 358 13.15 -15.68 3.52
C CYS A 358 11.67 -15.31 3.72
N ARG A 359 10.87 -16.08 4.47
CA ARG A 359 9.45 -15.76 4.73
C ARG A 359 9.25 -14.50 5.58
N SER A 360 10.22 -14.16 6.42
CA SER A 360 10.21 -12.89 7.14
C SER A 360 11.63 -12.45 7.46
N GLU A 361 11.92 -11.18 7.23
CA GLU A 361 13.20 -10.57 7.60
C GLU A 361 13.28 -10.27 9.10
N ARG A 362 12.13 -10.07 9.75
CA ARG A 362 12.02 -9.52 11.10
C ARG A 362 11.62 -10.59 12.11
N HIS A 363 10.65 -11.42 11.74
CA HIS A 363 10.05 -12.41 12.62
C HIS A 363 10.70 -13.77 12.44
N SER A 364 10.71 -14.53 13.53
CA SER A 364 11.12 -15.93 13.47
C SER A 364 10.09 -16.74 12.69
N ILE A 365 10.55 -17.80 12.00
CA ILE A 365 9.64 -18.72 11.35
C ILE A 365 8.61 -19.36 12.30
N PHE A 366 8.96 -19.50 13.58
CA PHE A 366 8.05 -20.04 14.59
C PHE A 366 6.94 -19.05 15.00
N GLU A 367 7.17 -17.75 14.80
CA GLU A 367 6.19 -16.69 15.06
C GLU A 367 5.24 -16.53 13.87
N VAL A 368 5.77 -16.53 12.64
CA VAL A 368 4.98 -16.46 11.40
C VAL A 368 4.30 -17.81 11.08
N GLY A 369 4.76 -18.89 11.71
CA GLY A 369 4.24 -20.25 11.58
C GLY A 369 4.74 -20.95 10.32
N PRO A 370 5.57 -22.01 10.41
CA PRO A 370 6.23 -22.64 9.25
C PRO A 370 5.27 -23.19 8.19
N PHE A 371 4.04 -23.52 8.58
CA PHE A 371 3.01 -24.09 7.72
C PHE A 371 1.90 -23.09 7.30
N ALA A 372 2.04 -21.81 7.66
CA ALA A 372 1.05 -20.80 7.29
C ALA A 372 0.94 -20.65 5.76
N ASN A 373 2.06 -20.69 5.06
CA ASN A 373 2.09 -20.74 3.60
C ASN A 373 2.14 -22.18 3.10
N ARG A 374 0.97 -22.73 2.81
CA ARG A 374 0.82 -24.09 2.29
C ARG A 374 1.44 -24.27 0.91
N TRP A 375 1.46 -23.20 0.10
CA TRP A 375 2.08 -23.21 -1.23
C TRP A 375 3.59 -23.37 -1.13
N LEU A 376 4.23 -22.72 -0.15
CA LEU A 376 5.67 -22.87 0.06
C LEU A 376 6.03 -24.28 0.51
N VAL A 377 5.25 -24.85 1.44
CA VAL A 377 5.46 -26.24 1.89
C VAL A 377 5.32 -27.21 0.71
N LEU A 378 4.29 -27.02 -0.13
CA LEU A 378 4.10 -27.82 -1.34
C LEU A 378 5.25 -27.62 -2.34
N ALA A 379 5.71 -26.39 -2.53
CA ALA A 379 6.84 -26.07 -3.40
C ALA A 379 8.12 -26.78 -2.93
N VAL A 380 8.45 -26.70 -1.64
CA VAL A 380 9.62 -27.39 -1.07
C VAL A 380 9.51 -28.91 -1.21
N LEU A 381 8.36 -29.50 -0.85
CA LEU A 381 8.16 -30.95 -0.97
C LEU A 381 8.24 -31.43 -2.41
N SER A 382 7.67 -30.67 -3.35
CA SER A 382 7.74 -31.00 -4.78
C SER A 382 9.15 -30.82 -5.33
N SER A 383 9.89 -29.78 -4.94
CA SER A 383 11.31 -29.59 -5.30
C SER A 383 12.17 -30.75 -4.80
N ILE A 384 11.99 -31.21 -3.55
CA ILE A 384 12.71 -32.38 -3.01
C ILE A 384 12.36 -33.65 -3.79
N LEU A 385 11.09 -33.85 -4.14
CA LEU A 385 10.66 -35.01 -4.92
C LEU A 385 11.23 -34.98 -6.34
N LEU A 386 11.22 -33.82 -6.98
CA LEU A 386 11.81 -33.60 -8.30
C LEU A 386 13.33 -33.82 -8.28
N GLN A 387 14.00 -33.36 -7.23
CA GLN A 387 15.42 -33.62 -7.01
C GLN A 387 15.69 -35.13 -6.86
N ALA A 388 14.88 -35.83 -6.06
CA ALA A 388 14.95 -37.28 -5.91
C ALA A 388 14.73 -38.01 -7.25
N ALA A 389 13.78 -37.55 -8.08
CA ALA A 389 13.53 -38.11 -9.40
C ALA A 389 14.77 -37.99 -10.31
N VAL A 390 15.44 -36.83 -10.32
CA VAL A 390 16.65 -36.61 -11.13
C VAL A 390 17.82 -37.49 -10.71
N ILE A 391 17.94 -37.82 -9.41
CA ILE A 391 19.06 -38.64 -8.91
C ILE A 391 18.78 -40.15 -8.88
N TYR A 392 17.53 -40.61 -9.03
CA TYR A 392 17.18 -42.03 -8.94
C TYR A 392 16.55 -42.62 -10.22
N ILE A 393 16.00 -41.81 -11.12
CA ILE A 393 15.42 -42.32 -12.38
C ILE A 393 16.55 -42.46 -13.42
N PRO A 394 16.85 -43.68 -13.94
CA PRO A 394 18.00 -43.90 -14.82
C PRO A 394 18.03 -43.03 -16.08
N PHE A 395 16.86 -42.76 -16.67
CA PHE A 395 16.75 -41.86 -17.82
C PHE A 395 17.20 -40.43 -17.49
N LEU A 396 16.80 -39.90 -16.34
CA LEU A 396 17.18 -38.56 -15.90
C LEU A 396 18.64 -38.52 -15.45
N GLN A 397 19.14 -39.57 -14.79
CA GLN A 397 20.55 -39.67 -14.41
C GLN A 397 21.49 -39.53 -15.60
N SER A 398 21.15 -40.13 -16.74
CA SER A 398 21.93 -40.01 -17.97
C SER A 398 21.93 -38.61 -18.56
N ILE A 399 20.86 -37.82 -18.35
CA ILE A 399 20.73 -36.46 -18.87
C ILE A 399 21.49 -35.47 -17.97
N PHE A 400 21.28 -35.57 -16.66
CA PHE A 400 21.82 -34.64 -15.67
C PHE A 400 23.21 -35.01 -15.14
N GLY A 401 23.73 -36.18 -15.54
CA GLY A 401 25.02 -36.69 -15.08
C GLY A 401 25.03 -36.91 -13.57
N THR A 402 24.02 -37.61 -13.04
CA THR A 402 23.87 -37.85 -11.60
C THR A 402 24.07 -39.32 -11.23
N ALA A 403 24.41 -39.55 -9.96
CA ALA A 403 24.57 -40.88 -9.37
C ALA A 403 23.65 -41.06 -8.17
N ALA A 404 23.18 -42.28 -7.94
CA ALA A 404 22.31 -42.58 -6.80
C ALA A 404 23.02 -42.29 -5.47
N LEU A 405 22.32 -41.59 -4.56
CA LEU A 405 22.81 -41.29 -3.22
C LEU A 405 22.31 -42.33 -2.21
N SER A 406 23.16 -42.67 -1.24
CA SER A 406 22.79 -43.54 -0.12
C SER A 406 22.00 -42.76 0.95
N LEU A 407 21.40 -43.49 1.89
CA LEU A 407 20.73 -42.85 3.04
C LEU A 407 21.72 -42.04 3.90
N ALA A 408 22.97 -42.51 4.03
CA ALA A 408 24.00 -41.79 4.77
C ALA A 408 24.36 -40.46 4.09
N ASP A 409 24.40 -40.45 2.76
CA ASP A 409 24.63 -39.25 1.95
C ASP A 409 23.53 -38.22 2.19
N TRP A 410 22.25 -38.65 2.17
CA TRP A 410 21.11 -37.79 2.49
C TRP A 410 21.16 -37.23 3.91
N LEU A 411 21.48 -38.06 4.92
CA LEU A 411 21.61 -37.59 6.30
C LEU A 411 22.71 -36.54 6.46
N LEU A 412 23.85 -36.73 5.78
CA LEU A 412 24.93 -35.76 5.77
C LEU A 412 24.49 -34.44 5.11
N ILE A 413 23.85 -34.53 3.94
CA ILE A 413 23.33 -33.36 3.22
C ILE A 413 22.35 -32.59 4.09
N THR A 414 21.34 -33.27 4.66
CA THR A 414 20.31 -32.62 5.49
C THR A 414 20.93 -32.00 6.75
N ALA A 415 21.84 -32.71 7.42
CA ALA A 415 22.51 -32.19 8.63
C ALA A 415 23.25 -30.89 8.34
N ILE A 416 24.04 -30.83 7.26
CA ILE A 416 24.82 -29.63 6.94
C ILE A 416 23.91 -28.53 6.37
N SER A 417 22.99 -28.83 5.46
CA SER A 417 22.11 -27.83 4.84
C SER A 417 21.14 -27.18 5.83
N SER A 418 20.70 -27.93 6.85
CA SER A 418 19.85 -27.38 7.93
C SER A 418 20.53 -26.25 8.72
N SER A 419 21.87 -26.12 8.64
CA SER A 419 22.61 -25.03 9.27
C SER A 419 22.18 -23.65 8.76
N ALA A 420 21.73 -23.52 7.50
CA ALA A 420 21.22 -22.24 7.00
C ALA A 420 19.98 -21.78 7.76
N LEU A 421 19.02 -22.68 8.03
CA LEU A 421 17.85 -22.38 8.84
C LEU A 421 18.26 -22.00 10.27
N ILE A 422 19.11 -22.82 10.90
CA ILE A 422 19.49 -22.65 12.30
C ILE A 422 20.25 -21.33 12.52
N VAL A 423 21.25 -21.03 11.70
CA VAL A 423 22.10 -19.84 11.87
C VAL A 423 21.31 -18.56 11.62
N VAL A 424 20.45 -18.53 10.61
CA VAL A 424 19.65 -17.34 10.31
C VAL A 424 18.59 -17.10 11.39
N GLU A 425 17.90 -18.14 11.87
CA GLU A 425 16.94 -18.00 12.96
C GLU A 425 17.60 -17.57 14.28
N LEU A 426 18.80 -18.07 14.59
CA LEU A 426 19.60 -17.56 15.71
C LEU A 426 19.94 -16.07 15.53
N GLY A 427 20.30 -15.65 14.31
CA GLY A 427 20.57 -14.25 13.97
C GLY A 427 19.35 -13.36 14.21
N LYS A 428 18.18 -13.75 13.70
CA LYS A 428 16.91 -13.03 13.94
C LYS A 428 16.57 -12.95 15.43
N TRP A 429 16.72 -14.06 16.16
CA TRP A 429 16.49 -14.10 17.59
C TRP A 429 17.40 -13.14 18.37
N LEU A 430 18.71 -13.09 18.04
CA LEU A 430 19.65 -12.15 18.66
C LEU A 430 19.27 -10.69 18.39
N VAL A 431 18.93 -10.35 17.15
CA VAL A 431 18.50 -8.99 16.77
C VAL A 431 17.20 -8.60 17.51
N SER A 432 16.25 -9.53 17.62
CA SER A 432 14.99 -9.28 18.35
C SER A 432 15.21 -8.97 19.83
N ARG A 433 16.23 -9.58 20.46
CA ARG A 433 16.59 -9.29 21.85
C ARG A 433 17.34 -7.98 22.01
N LEU A 434 18.23 -7.65 21.08
CA LEU A 434 18.99 -6.40 21.13
C LEU A 434 18.12 -5.17 20.92
N LYS A 435 17.01 -5.27 20.18
CA LYS A 435 16.04 -4.17 20.00
C LYS A 435 15.05 -4.00 21.17
N ARG A 436 14.99 -4.96 22.11
CA ARG A 436 14.17 -4.87 23.33
C ARG A 436 14.90 -4.19 24.49
N PHE A 437 16.19 -3.95 24.35
CA PHE A 437 17.00 -3.08 25.20
C PHE A 437 17.29 -1.78 24.45
#